data_AF-A0A7S1SQU6-F1
#
_entry.id   AF-A0A7S1SQU6-F1
#
_cell.length_a   1.000
_cell.length_b   1.000
_cell.length_c   1.000
_cell.angle_alpha   90.00
_cell.angle_beta   90.00
_cell.angle_gamma   90.00
#
_symmetry.space_group_name_H-M   'P 1'
#
loop_
_entity.id
_entity.type
_entity.pdbx_description
1 polymer ?
#
loop_
_entity_poly.entity_id
_entity_poly.type
_entity_poly.pdbx_seq_one_letter_code
_entity_poly.pdbx_strand_id
1 'polypeptide(L)'
;TGRTSALSQDSVGYDSEGCVINYAGVSTMTQAEVSASARKLVTLIDVGGHKRFIKTALNGLTAMTPDYAMLCIPCPPSDPARIASDPLSDIMIEHLTAAIGLGIPLILVITKADLGQEAVSAVHERLMSLFTSS
;
A
#
# COMPACT_ATOMS: atom_id res chain seq x y z
N THR A 1 1.99 19.01 6.51
CA THR A 1 0.54 18.75 6.54
C THR A 1 0.08 17.79 5.43
N GLY A 2 0.95 16.91 4.92
CA GLY A 2 0.63 15.94 3.86
C GLY A 2 -0.27 14.81 4.34
N ARG A 3 -1.54 15.12 4.56
CA ARG A 3 -2.59 14.16 4.91
C ARG A 3 -3.44 13.98 3.66
N THR A 4 -3.27 12.86 2.96
CA THR A 4 -4.07 12.50 1.80
C THR A 4 -5.49 12.15 2.25
N SER A 5 -6.47 12.97 1.84
CA SER A 5 -7.90 12.76 2.11
C SER A 5 -8.67 12.22 0.88
N ALA A 6 -8.01 12.16 -0.28
CA ALA A 6 -8.58 11.79 -1.55
C ALA A 6 -8.06 10.40 -1.97
N LEU A 7 -8.95 9.60 -2.57
CA LEU A 7 -8.55 8.42 -3.33
C LEU A 7 -7.84 8.91 -4.60
N SER A 8 -6.59 8.53 -4.80
CA SER A 8 -5.89 8.82 -6.06
C SER A 8 -5.58 7.53 -6.80
N GLN A 9 -5.62 7.58 -8.11
CA GLN A 9 -5.41 6.43 -8.97
C GLN A 9 -4.48 6.79 -10.10
N ASP A 10 -3.56 5.88 -10.37
CA ASP A 10 -2.71 5.97 -11.54
C ASP A 10 -2.54 4.58 -12.15
N SER A 11 -2.23 4.51 -13.44
CA SER A 11 -2.13 3.24 -14.17
C SER A 11 -0.81 3.15 -14.91
N VAL A 12 -0.19 1.99 -14.88
CA VAL A 12 1.02 1.67 -15.64
C VAL A 12 0.68 0.59 -16.65
N GLY A 13 0.85 0.90 -17.93
CA GLY A 13 0.67 -0.02 -19.05
C GLY A 13 1.98 -0.71 -19.43
N TYR A 14 1.88 -2.00 -19.76
CA TYR A 14 2.97 -2.83 -20.25
C TYR A 14 2.63 -3.41 -21.63
N ASP A 15 3.58 -3.44 -22.54
CA ASP A 15 3.44 -4.10 -23.85
C ASP A 15 3.61 -5.64 -23.76
N SER A 16 3.66 -6.31 -24.92
CA SER A 16 3.83 -7.78 -24.97
C SER A 16 5.21 -8.25 -24.49
N GLU A 17 6.22 -7.38 -24.57
CA GLU A 17 7.59 -7.66 -24.14
C GLU A 17 7.80 -7.33 -22.66
N GLY A 18 6.78 -6.76 -22.00
CA GLY A 18 6.86 -6.34 -20.60
C GLY A 18 7.52 -4.98 -20.40
N CYS A 19 7.66 -4.17 -21.45
CA CYS A 19 8.17 -2.81 -21.34
C CYS A 19 7.05 -1.84 -20.93
N VAL A 20 7.38 -0.86 -20.09
CA VAL A 20 6.44 0.19 -19.67
C VAL A 20 6.21 1.18 -20.81
N ILE A 21 4.95 1.45 -21.14
CA ILE A 21 4.59 2.34 -22.27
C ILE A 21 4.24 3.78 -21.84
N ASN A 22 4.07 4.03 -20.54
CA ASN A 22 3.64 5.33 -20.02
C ASN A 22 4.41 5.79 -18.77
N TYR A 23 5.73 5.60 -18.78
CA TYR A 23 6.59 6.10 -17.71
C TYR A 23 6.65 7.63 -17.71
N ALA A 24 6.51 8.26 -16.54
CA ALA A 24 6.52 9.71 -16.39
C ALA A 24 7.79 10.31 -17.01
N GLY A 25 7.61 11.22 -17.97
CA GLY A 25 8.69 11.84 -18.75
C GLY A 25 8.94 11.23 -20.14
N VAL A 26 8.31 10.09 -20.47
CA VAL A 26 8.47 9.40 -21.76
C VAL A 26 7.25 9.56 -22.66
N SER A 27 6.03 9.63 -22.12
CA SER A 27 4.82 9.69 -22.95
C SER A 27 3.82 10.76 -22.50
N THR A 28 3.18 11.41 -23.48
CA THR A 28 2.04 12.34 -23.30
C THR A 28 0.70 11.61 -23.35
N MET A 29 0.72 10.27 -23.20
CA MET A 29 -0.47 9.44 -23.40
C MET A 29 -1.47 9.66 -22.27
N THR A 30 -2.72 9.81 -22.63
CA THR A 30 -3.85 9.78 -21.70
C THR A 30 -4.05 8.36 -21.16
N GLN A 31 -4.67 8.21 -19.99
CA GLN A 31 -4.98 6.88 -19.43
C GLN A 31 -5.81 6.00 -20.39
N ALA A 32 -6.67 6.61 -21.22
CA ALA A 32 -7.45 5.90 -22.23
C ALA A 32 -6.56 5.30 -23.33
N GLU A 33 -5.58 6.06 -23.82
CA GLU A 33 -4.63 5.60 -24.83
C GLU A 33 -3.71 4.51 -24.27
N VAL A 34 -3.27 4.64 -23.01
CA VAL A 34 -2.49 3.60 -22.33
C VAL A 34 -3.31 2.32 -22.21
N SER A 35 -4.57 2.41 -21.78
CA SER A 35 -5.45 1.25 -21.64
C SER A 35 -5.71 0.55 -22.98
N ALA A 36 -5.83 1.31 -24.06
CA ALA A 36 -6.04 0.76 -25.41
C ALA A 36 -4.77 0.09 -25.98
N SER A 37 -3.59 0.59 -25.62
CA SER A 37 -2.32 0.13 -26.19
C SER A 37 -1.62 -0.95 -25.33
N ALA A 38 -1.93 -1.01 -24.03
CA ALA A 38 -1.29 -1.92 -23.11
C ALA A 38 -1.76 -3.36 -23.30
N ARG A 39 -0.81 -4.30 -23.27
CA ARG A 39 -1.10 -5.73 -23.16
C ARG A 39 -1.52 -6.12 -21.74
N LYS A 40 -0.94 -5.45 -20.73
CA LYS A 40 -1.28 -5.56 -19.32
C LYS A 40 -1.35 -4.17 -18.70
N LEU A 41 -2.35 -3.94 -17.86
CA LEU A 41 -2.53 -2.68 -17.13
C LEU A 41 -2.44 -2.97 -15.63
N VAL A 42 -1.65 -2.18 -14.91
CA VAL A 42 -1.56 -2.22 -13.45
C VAL A 42 -2.06 -0.89 -12.91
N THR A 43 -3.14 -0.92 -12.14
CA THR A 43 -3.71 0.27 -11.51
C THR A 43 -3.28 0.33 -10.06
N LEU A 44 -2.67 1.44 -9.67
CA LEU A 44 -2.28 1.76 -8.30
C LEU A 44 -3.34 2.68 -7.70
N ILE A 45 -3.78 2.34 -6.49
CA ILE A 45 -4.82 3.09 -5.77
C ILE A 45 -4.21 3.53 -4.44
N ASP A 46 -3.96 4.83 -4.28
CA ASP A 46 -3.53 5.39 -2.99
C ASP A 46 -4.73 5.76 -2.14
N VAL A 47 -4.68 5.31 -0.88
CA VAL A 47 -5.78 5.38 0.06
C VAL A 47 -5.32 6.15 1.31
N GLY A 48 -6.10 7.14 1.73
CA GLY A 48 -5.72 8.03 2.83
C GLY A 48 -5.51 7.33 4.17
N GLY A 49 -4.27 7.31 4.68
CA GLY A 49 -3.89 6.64 5.93
C GLY A 49 -4.17 7.39 7.24
N HIS A 50 -5.07 8.38 7.26
CA HIS A 50 -5.43 9.10 8.50
C HIS A 50 -6.74 8.55 9.09
N LYS A 51 -6.85 8.39 10.43
CA LYS A 51 -8.01 7.79 11.13
C LYS A 51 -9.38 8.35 10.70
N ARG A 52 -9.42 9.62 10.29
CA ARG A 52 -10.65 10.28 9.80
C ARG A 52 -11.11 9.83 8.41
N PHE A 53 -10.27 9.15 7.64
CA PHE A 53 -10.54 8.75 6.24
C PHE A 53 -10.74 7.25 6.06
N ILE A 54 -10.88 6.48 7.15
CA ILE A 54 -11.12 5.04 7.10
C ILE A 54 -12.39 4.67 6.30
N LYS A 55 -13.44 5.50 6.36
CA LYS A 55 -14.65 5.31 5.53
C LYS A 55 -14.35 5.45 4.05
N THR A 56 -13.57 6.47 3.68
CA THR A 56 -13.11 6.66 2.31
C THR A 56 -12.23 5.50 1.85
N ALA A 57 -11.41 4.96 2.76
CA ALA A 57 -10.57 3.80 2.50
C ALA A 57 -11.38 2.53 2.22
N LEU A 58 -12.37 2.22 3.07
CA LEU A 58 -13.28 1.10 2.87
C LEU A 58 -14.10 1.26 1.58
N ASN A 59 -14.56 2.46 1.28
CA ASN A 59 -15.25 2.74 0.02
C ASN A 59 -14.32 2.53 -1.18
N GLY A 60 -13.04 2.92 -1.08
CA GLY A 60 -12.05 2.65 -2.12
C GLY A 60 -11.86 1.15 -2.36
N LEU A 61 -11.67 0.37 -1.29
CA LEU A 61 -11.49 -1.08 -1.38
C LEU A 61 -12.73 -1.79 -1.94
N THR A 62 -13.93 -1.37 -1.55
CA THR A 62 -15.17 -2.02 -1.99
C THR A 62 -15.63 -1.56 -3.38
N ALA A 63 -15.46 -0.29 -3.73
CA ALA A 63 -15.88 0.24 -5.02
C ALA A 63 -14.91 -0.11 -6.15
N MET A 64 -13.61 -0.17 -5.86
CA MET A 64 -12.59 -0.44 -6.89
C MET A 64 -12.20 -1.91 -6.99
N THR A 65 -12.58 -2.73 -6.01
CA THR A 65 -12.34 -4.18 -5.96
C THR A 65 -10.91 -4.55 -6.39
N PRO A 66 -9.88 -4.08 -5.66
CA PRO A 66 -8.50 -4.31 -6.07
C PRO A 66 -8.13 -5.79 -5.94
N ASP A 67 -7.31 -6.29 -6.87
CA ASP A 67 -6.79 -7.66 -6.82
C ASP A 67 -5.86 -7.91 -5.61
N TYR A 68 -5.17 -6.85 -5.15
CA TYR A 68 -4.26 -6.89 -4.01
C TYR A 68 -4.33 -5.59 -3.20
N ALA A 69 -4.10 -5.68 -1.89
CA ALA A 69 -3.91 -4.54 -1.01
C ALA A 69 -2.46 -4.48 -0.50
N MET A 70 -1.84 -3.30 -0.57
CA MET A 70 -0.50 -3.07 -0.03
C MET A 70 -0.59 -2.34 1.31
N LEU A 71 -0.11 -2.97 2.40
CA LEU A 71 0.00 -2.34 3.71
C LEU A 71 1.43 -1.85 3.94
N CYS A 72 1.63 -0.54 3.84
CA CYS A 72 2.92 0.10 4.07
C CYS A 72 3.20 0.28 5.58
N ILE A 73 4.22 -0.38 6.08
CA ILE A 73 4.63 -0.39 7.49
C ILE A 73 5.97 0.34 7.59
N PRO A 74 6.04 1.52 8.23
CA PRO A 74 7.32 2.20 8.40
C PRO A 74 8.22 1.43 9.37
N CYS A 75 9.47 1.23 9.00
CA CYS A 75 10.48 0.68 9.89
C CYS A 75 10.64 1.60 11.12
N PRO A 76 10.59 1.07 12.34
CA PRO A 76 10.87 1.85 13.54
C PRO A 76 12.28 2.44 13.48
N PRO A 77 12.50 3.67 13.96
CA PRO A 77 13.85 4.20 14.09
C PRO A 77 14.65 3.37 15.11
N SER A 78 15.93 3.13 14.83
CA SER A 78 16.85 2.43 15.74
C SER A 78 17.26 3.24 16.97
N ASP A 79 16.85 4.51 17.08
CA ASP A 79 17.07 5.34 18.28
C ASP A 79 16.20 4.83 19.45
N PRO A 80 16.79 4.32 20.54
CA PRO A 80 16.07 3.79 21.70
C PRO A 80 15.08 4.77 22.33
N ALA A 81 15.34 6.08 22.23
CA ALA A 81 14.45 7.11 22.74
C ALA A 81 13.19 7.30 21.87
N ARG A 82 13.18 6.75 20.65
CA ARG A 82 12.12 6.88 19.64
C ARG A 82 11.55 5.52 19.23
N ILE A 83 12.00 4.42 19.83
CA ILE A 83 11.35 3.12 19.70
C ILE A 83 9.93 3.25 20.26
N ALA A 84 8.95 3.23 19.36
CA ALA A 84 7.56 3.13 19.74
C ALA A 84 7.26 1.70 20.24
N SER A 85 6.34 1.58 21.19
CA SER A 85 5.99 0.32 21.87
C SER A 85 5.32 -0.73 20.98
N ASP A 86 4.79 -0.35 19.81
CA ASP A 86 4.27 -1.28 18.79
C ASP A 86 4.64 -0.74 17.37
N PRO A 87 5.26 -1.55 16.50
CA PRO A 87 5.52 -1.15 15.11
C PRO A 87 4.24 -0.99 14.26
N LEU A 88 3.10 -1.53 14.72
CA LEU A 88 1.81 -1.41 14.04
C LEU A 88 0.91 -0.43 14.78
N SER A 89 0.43 0.60 14.07
CA SER A 89 -0.56 1.53 14.62
C SER A 89 -1.98 0.99 14.50
N ASP A 90 -2.90 1.46 15.35
CA ASP A 90 -4.31 1.02 15.29
C ASP A 90 -4.93 1.14 13.90
N ILE A 91 -4.61 2.21 13.16
CA ILE A 91 -5.17 2.40 11.82
C ILE A 91 -4.65 1.35 10.83
N MET A 92 -3.41 0.88 11.00
CA MET A 92 -2.85 -0.18 10.16
C MET A 92 -3.53 -1.50 10.46
N ILE A 93 -3.83 -1.78 11.74
CA ILE A 93 -4.62 -2.94 12.14
C ILE A 93 -6.05 -2.86 11.58
N GLU A 94 -6.68 -1.69 11.58
CA GLU A 94 -7.99 -1.49 10.94
C GLU A 94 -7.96 -1.77 9.43
N HIS A 95 -6.96 -1.26 8.70
CA HIS A 95 -6.82 -1.52 7.26
C HIS A 95 -6.52 -3.00 6.96
N LEU A 96 -5.67 -3.62 7.80
CA LEU A 96 -5.37 -5.05 7.73
C LEU A 96 -6.65 -5.88 7.89
N THR A 97 -7.42 -5.59 8.94
CA THR A 97 -8.69 -6.27 9.24
C THR A 97 -9.70 -6.08 8.11
N ALA A 98 -9.77 -4.88 7.54
CA ALA A 98 -10.65 -4.58 6.42
C ALA A 98 -10.31 -5.39 5.17
N ALA A 99 -9.03 -5.43 4.77
CA ALA A 99 -8.58 -6.20 3.61
C ALA A 99 -8.84 -7.71 3.79
N ILE A 100 -8.53 -8.26 4.97
CA ILE A 100 -8.82 -9.65 5.32
C ILE A 100 -10.32 -9.93 5.27
N GLY A 101 -11.14 -9.05 5.88
CA GLY A 101 -12.59 -9.20 5.90
C GLY A 101 -13.24 -9.13 4.52
N LEU A 102 -12.62 -8.42 3.57
CA LEU A 102 -13.03 -8.35 2.16
C LEU A 102 -12.44 -9.49 1.31
N GLY A 103 -11.60 -10.36 1.88
CA GLY A 103 -10.93 -11.44 1.15
C GLY A 103 -9.88 -10.97 0.14
N ILE A 104 -9.36 -9.74 0.29
CA ILE A 104 -8.37 -9.17 -0.61
C ILE A 104 -6.97 -9.64 -0.19
N PRO A 105 -6.20 -10.30 -1.07
CA PRO A 105 -4.82 -10.69 -0.78
C PRO A 105 -3.94 -9.51 -0.38
N LEU A 106 -3.12 -9.69 0.67
CA LEU A 106 -2.30 -8.65 1.26
C LEU A 106 -0.83 -8.78 0.89
N ILE A 107 -0.23 -7.64 0.54
CA ILE A 107 1.22 -7.46 0.38
C ILE A 107 1.67 -6.55 1.52
N LEU A 108 2.55 -7.05 2.39
CA LEU A 108 3.10 -6.29 3.51
C LEU A 108 4.42 -5.66 3.09
N VAL A 109 4.50 -4.33 3.15
CA VAL A 109 5.66 -3.58 2.64
C VAL A 109 6.31 -2.83 3.78
N ILE A 110 7.50 -3.26 4.19
CA ILE A 110 8.31 -2.54 5.18
C ILE A 110 9.04 -1.39 4.47
N THR A 111 8.68 -0.15 4.81
CA THR A 111 9.22 1.07 4.22
C THR A 111 10.23 1.74 5.17
N LYS A 112 11.03 2.67 4.67
CA LYS A 112 12.03 3.42 5.49
C LYS A 112 13.05 2.52 6.21
N ALA A 113 13.45 1.41 5.58
CA ALA A 113 14.39 0.44 6.17
C ALA A 113 15.77 1.06 6.48
N ASP A 114 16.10 2.19 5.84
CA ASP A 114 17.28 3.00 6.13
C ASP A 114 17.33 3.52 7.58
N LEU A 115 16.19 3.62 8.28
CA LEU A 115 16.11 4.14 9.64
C LEU A 115 16.43 3.14 10.75
N GLY A 116 16.56 1.84 10.44
CA GLY A 116 16.77 0.82 11.46
C GLY A 116 16.67 -0.60 10.94
N GLN A 117 17.69 -1.08 10.23
CA GLN A 117 17.69 -2.42 9.63
C GLN A 117 17.42 -3.56 10.64
N GLU A 118 17.86 -3.41 11.90
CA GLU A 118 17.59 -4.38 12.98
C GLU A 118 16.11 -4.42 13.39
N ALA A 119 15.38 -3.33 13.20
CA ALA A 119 13.96 -3.22 13.55
C ALA A 119 13.03 -3.91 12.54
N VAL A 120 13.54 -4.34 11.38
CA VAL A 120 12.79 -5.15 10.40
C VAL A 120 12.35 -6.49 11.02
N SER A 121 13.21 -7.13 11.79
CA SER A 121 12.89 -8.40 12.47
C SER A 121 11.76 -8.22 13.48
N ALA A 122 11.73 -7.12 14.23
CA ALA A 122 10.67 -6.83 15.19
C ALA A 122 9.30 -6.62 14.51
N VAL A 123 9.28 -5.92 13.37
CA VAL A 123 8.06 -5.78 12.56
C VAL A 123 7.58 -7.15 12.06
N HIS A 124 8.50 -7.96 11.56
CA HIS A 124 8.21 -9.30 11.07
C HIS A 124 7.63 -10.21 12.16
N GLU A 125 8.27 -10.29 13.34
CA GLU A 125 7.77 -11.06 14.48
C GLU A 125 6.38 -10.59 14.92
N ARG A 126 6.16 -9.28 14.98
CA ARG A 126 4.86 -8.71 15.33
C ARG A 126 3.78 -9.12 14.34
N LEU A 127 4.05 -9.01 13.03
CA LEU A 127 3.13 -9.45 11.99
C LEU A 127 2.80 -10.94 12.11
N MET A 128 3.82 -11.78 12.28
CA MET A 128 3.62 -13.22 12.46
C MET A 128 2.72 -13.50 13.67
N SER A 129 2.96 -12.84 14.81
CA SER A 129 2.11 -13.01 16.00
C SER A 129 0.61 -12.74 15.75
N LEU A 130 0.27 -11.84 14.82
CA LEU A 130 -1.11 -11.54 14.48
C LEU A 130 -1.76 -12.65 13.65
N PHE A 131 -1.00 -13.32 12.78
CA PHE A 131 -1.51 -14.37 11.90
C PHE A 131 -1.48 -15.76 12.53
N THR A 132 -0.64 -16.01 13.54
CA THR A 132 -0.58 -17.30 14.25
C THR A 132 -1.56 -17.42 15.42
N SER A 133 -2.21 -16.31 15.82
CA SER A 133 -3.17 -16.28 16.94
C SER A 133 -4.62 -16.59 16.52
N SER A 134 -4.84 -17.15 15.33
CA SER A 134 -6.12 -17.65 14.82
C SER A 134 -6.01 -19.14 14.48
#